data_AF-A0A317U3T3-F1
#
_entry.id   AF-A0A317U3T3-F1
#
_cell.length_a   1.000
_cell.length_b   1.000
_cell.length_c   1.000
_cell.angle_alpha   90.00
_cell.angle_beta   90.00
_cell.angle_gamma   90.00
#
_symmetry.space_group_name_H-M   'P 1'
#
loop_
_entity.id
_entity.type
_entity.pdbx_description
1 polymer ?
#
loop_
_entity_poly.entity_id
_entity_poly.type
_entity_poly.pdbx_seq_one_letter_code
_entity_poly.pdbx_strand_id
1 'polypeptide(L)'
;MPKKYFSSRRGTLAKRLDLAWADYNNQFLSKNARLKALDFMIYVFDITKFSTNKNGLNQLLKNLMDERESKKQNNPNYIPMLSNGIYQFESDRVLQATPISKVSAHADIQKAFDAGELLDVNQGSKQIDRSWGTTYLTPEQRAEYRIEIHNGLLHKKGRVFDSSELIAHNKPGFVAFTLNANGELSAFEHLGVQEDKQRRKLAHSSMNAGAPVLAAGEMEIKNGKLISINTYSGHYKPSLYSVARFLEYLSDRGVDISETKVYLRRAPGKASGLLSKKVHLAGDKHLWHEVPALDIVHQVKALMISNINSLDEYLNSTKTKLFRDVFKNDLTQAKSAIAQAFHDELVYAMDKMNGSSSMTDIEASLECLDSIVTRYSKENEQLNGTTGRLASKFADMKAQIQATRERLGIGDEEKERTRVESFKNTC
;
A
#
# COMPACT_ATOMS: atom_id res chain seq x y z
N MET A 1 -17.66 -8.31 23.58
CA MET A 1 -17.20 -6.89 23.67
C MET A 1 -18.39 -5.95 23.92
N PRO A 2 -18.21 -4.84 24.66
CA PRO A 2 -19.32 -3.94 25.03
C PRO A 2 -19.83 -3.11 23.85
N LYS A 3 -21.15 -3.10 23.63
CA LYS A 3 -21.80 -2.29 22.55
C LYS A 3 -21.49 -0.79 22.63
N LYS A 4 -21.08 -0.26 23.80
CA LYS A 4 -20.79 1.17 24.02
C LYS A 4 -19.62 1.67 23.15
N TYR A 5 -18.52 0.95 23.05
CA TYR A 5 -17.32 1.44 22.36
C TYR A 5 -17.23 1.03 20.88
N PHE A 6 -17.83 -0.11 20.52
CA PHE A 6 -17.81 -0.64 19.15
C PHE A 6 -19.00 -0.17 18.30
N SER A 7 -19.89 0.68 18.84
CA SER A 7 -21.03 1.22 18.08
C SER A 7 -20.64 2.50 17.34
N SER A 8 -20.86 2.51 16.02
CA SER A 8 -20.73 3.70 15.17
C SER A 8 -21.70 4.84 15.54
N ARG A 9 -22.79 4.54 16.27
CA ARG A 9 -23.80 5.54 16.65
C ARG A 9 -23.35 6.53 17.73
N ARG A 10 -22.19 6.32 18.35
CA ARG A 10 -21.65 7.19 19.42
C ARG A 10 -20.51 8.10 18.95
N GLY A 11 -20.49 8.46 17.68
CA GLY A 11 -19.46 9.30 17.07
C GLY A 11 -18.33 8.52 16.43
N THR A 12 -17.26 9.21 16.05
CA THR A 12 -16.09 8.64 15.36
C THR A 12 -15.31 7.66 16.24
N LEU A 13 -14.43 6.84 15.65
CA LEU A 13 -13.57 5.93 16.41
C LEU A 13 -12.71 6.69 17.42
N ALA A 14 -12.18 7.83 16.98
CA ALA A 14 -11.42 8.80 17.77
C ALA A 14 -12.19 9.31 19.00
N LYS A 15 -13.45 9.74 18.83
CA LYS A 15 -14.30 10.15 19.97
C LYS A 15 -14.58 9.01 20.94
N ARG A 16 -14.75 7.78 20.43
CA ARG A 16 -14.95 6.60 21.27
C ARG A 16 -13.69 6.20 22.02
N LEU A 17 -12.51 6.43 21.44
CA LEU A 17 -11.21 6.26 22.08
C LEU A 17 -11.06 7.25 23.25
N ASP A 18 -11.39 8.53 23.04
CA ASP A 18 -11.38 9.54 24.12
C ASP A 18 -12.29 9.14 25.29
N LEU A 19 -13.50 8.64 24.99
CA LEU A 19 -14.43 8.15 26.00
C LEU A 19 -13.88 6.94 26.76
N ALA A 20 -13.25 6.00 26.06
CA ALA A 20 -12.63 4.85 26.70
C ALA A 20 -11.46 5.24 27.60
N TRP A 21 -10.63 6.21 27.18
CA TRP A 21 -9.56 6.75 28.02
C TRP A 21 -10.09 7.41 29.29
N ALA A 22 -11.15 8.22 29.17
CA ALA A 22 -11.81 8.82 30.33
C ALA A 22 -12.39 7.75 31.28
N ASP A 23 -13.10 6.76 30.74
CA ASP A 23 -13.68 5.67 31.52
C ASP A 23 -12.61 4.80 32.19
N TYR A 24 -11.46 4.57 31.54
CA TYR A 24 -10.35 3.80 32.12
C TYR A 24 -9.74 4.47 33.36
N ASN A 25 -9.61 5.80 33.31
CA ASN A 25 -9.03 6.62 34.38
C ASN A 25 -10.04 7.00 35.49
N ASN A 26 -11.34 6.79 35.26
CA ASN A 26 -12.37 7.14 36.22
C ASN A 26 -12.44 6.15 37.39
N GLN A 27 -11.99 6.58 38.57
CA GLN A 27 -11.98 5.77 39.79
C GLN A 27 -13.38 5.45 40.35
N PHE A 28 -14.42 6.19 39.94
CA PHE A 28 -15.81 5.96 40.34
C PHE A 28 -16.48 4.83 39.53
N LEU A 29 -15.87 4.39 38.42
CA LEU A 29 -16.39 3.26 37.65
C LEU A 29 -15.92 1.92 38.22
N SER A 30 -16.77 0.90 38.11
CA SER A 30 -16.42 -0.46 38.52
C SER A 30 -15.17 -0.98 37.79
N LYS A 31 -14.41 -1.87 38.43
CA LYS A 31 -13.25 -2.54 37.82
C LYS A 31 -13.59 -3.16 36.45
N ASN A 32 -14.74 -3.80 36.34
CA ASN A 32 -15.20 -4.41 35.08
C ASN A 32 -15.45 -3.36 33.98
N ALA A 33 -16.01 -2.20 34.32
CA ALA A 33 -16.23 -1.12 33.35
C ALA A 33 -14.90 -0.53 32.84
N ARG A 34 -13.92 -0.36 33.74
CA ARG A 34 -12.57 0.11 33.40
C ARG A 34 -11.81 -0.90 32.55
N LEU A 35 -11.87 -2.20 32.87
CA LEU A 35 -11.27 -3.26 32.06
C LEU A 35 -11.85 -3.30 30.64
N LYS A 36 -13.17 -3.13 30.50
CA LYS A 36 -13.81 -3.03 29.19
C LYS A 36 -13.35 -1.82 28.36
N ALA A 37 -13.01 -0.72 29.02
CA ALA A 37 -12.46 0.46 28.36
C ALA A 37 -11.01 0.20 27.92
N LEU A 38 -10.21 -0.43 28.79
CA LEU A 38 -8.85 -0.89 28.48
C LEU A 38 -8.83 -1.85 27.29
N ASP A 39 -9.71 -2.86 27.28
CA ASP A 39 -9.82 -3.83 26.18
C ASP A 39 -10.09 -3.13 24.84
N PHE A 40 -10.93 -2.09 24.85
CA PHE A 40 -11.21 -1.30 23.65
C PHE A 40 -9.99 -0.48 23.20
N MET A 41 -9.25 0.13 24.13
CA MET A 41 -8.03 0.86 23.79
C MET A 41 -6.96 -0.06 23.21
N ILE A 42 -6.74 -1.22 23.82
CA ILE A 42 -5.83 -2.26 23.31
C ILE A 42 -6.23 -2.67 21.89
N TYR A 43 -7.54 -2.85 21.65
CA TYR A 43 -8.08 -3.16 20.33
C TYR A 43 -7.81 -2.04 19.32
N VAL A 44 -8.10 -0.78 19.65
CA VAL A 44 -7.93 0.36 18.73
C VAL A 44 -6.47 0.60 18.35
N PHE A 45 -5.56 0.41 19.29
CA PHE A 45 -4.12 0.56 19.07
C PHE A 45 -3.43 -0.72 18.56
N ASP A 46 -4.19 -1.80 18.37
CA ASP A 46 -3.71 -3.12 17.97
C ASP A 46 -2.47 -3.60 18.77
N ILE A 47 -2.54 -3.46 20.10
CA ILE A 47 -1.42 -3.80 20.99
C ILE A 47 -1.37 -5.32 21.16
N THR A 48 -0.45 -5.97 20.45
CA THR A 48 -0.31 -7.44 20.41
C THR A 48 0.78 -8.01 21.33
N LYS A 49 1.75 -7.19 21.77
CA LYS A 49 2.86 -7.60 22.66
C LYS A 49 2.77 -6.89 24.01
N PHE A 50 2.74 -7.67 25.10
CA PHE A 50 2.79 -7.16 26.46
C PHE A 50 4.21 -7.31 27.03
N SER A 51 4.76 -6.24 27.58
CA SER A 51 5.75 -6.39 28.65
C SER A 51 5.03 -6.88 29.90
N THR A 52 5.56 -7.88 30.60
CA THR A 52 5.05 -8.32 31.90
C THR A 52 5.15 -7.23 32.98
N ASN A 53 5.79 -6.10 32.69
CA ASN A 53 5.79 -4.93 33.55
C ASN A 53 4.43 -4.21 33.51
N LYS A 54 3.68 -4.31 34.62
CA LYS A 54 2.39 -3.65 34.84
C LYS A 54 2.40 -2.14 34.55
N ASN A 55 3.56 -1.47 34.68
CA ASN A 55 3.68 -0.03 34.41
C ASN A 55 3.93 0.29 32.92
N GLY A 56 4.41 -0.67 32.12
CA GLY A 56 4.73 -0.45 30.71
C GLY A 56 3.51 -0.17 29.84
N LEU A 57 2.42 -0.93 30.03
CA LEU A 57 1.18 -0.72 29.28
C LEU A 57 0.54 0.63 29.59
N ASN A 58 0.45 1.00 30.86
CA ASN A 58 -0.12 2.30 31.25
C ASN A 58 0.69 3.47 30.70
N GLN A 59 2.02 3.36 30.71
CA GLN A 59 2.88 4.40 30.15
C GLN A 59 2.72 4.50 28.63
N LEU A 60 2.65 3.36 27.92
CA LEU A 60 2.38 3.34 26.48
C LEU A 60 1.03 4.00 26.15
N LEU A 61 -0.04 3.60 26.84
CA LEU A 61 -1.37 4.17 26.63
C LEU A 61 -1.39 5.67 26.92
N LYS A 62 -0.70 6.11 27.98
CA LYS A 62 -0.55 7.54 28.28
C LYS A 62 0.16 8.27 27.15
N ASN A 63 1.30 7.79 26.68
CA ASN A 63 2.05 8.41 25.59
C ASN A 63 1.22 8.54 24.32
N LEU A 64 0.49 7.48 23.94
CA LEU A 64 -0.39 7.49 22.77
C LEU A 64 -1.52 8.53 22.95
N MET A 65 -2.17 8.55 24.11
CA MET A 65 -3.25 9.51 24.36
C MET A 65 -2.75 10.97 24.46
N ASP A 66 -1.56 11.20 25.01
CA ASP A 66 -0.90 12.52 25.05
C ASP A 66 -0.56 12.99 23.62
N GLU A 67 -0.02 12.11 22.76
CA GLU A 67 0.21 12.41 21.34
C GLU A 67 -1.11 12.78 20.64
N ARG A 68 -2.17 11.99 20.84
CA ARG A 68 -3.49 12.29 20.30
C ARG A 68 -3.98 13.67 20.74
N GLU A 69 -3.93 13.97 22.03
CA GLU A 69 -4.44 15.23 22.58
C GLU A 69 -3.70 16.44 21.98
N SER A 70 -2.39 16.34 21.73
CA SER A 70 -1.61 17.40 21.08
C SER A 70 -2.01 17.71 19.63
N LYS A 71 -2.56 16.73 18.89
CA LYS A 71 -2.93 16.87 17.46
C LYS A 71 -4.44 17.02 17.23
N LYS A 72 -5.26 16.65 18.22
CA LYS A 72 -6.72 16.54 18.12
C LYS A 72 -7.42 17.84 17.78
N GLN A 73 -6.86 18.99 18.14
CA GLN A 73 -7.44 20.29 17.79
C GLN A 73 -7.49 20.50 16.27
N ASN A 74 -6.40 20.15 15.57
CA ASN A 74 -6.29 20.34 14.12
C ASN A 74 -6.83 19.12 13.35
N ASN A 75 -6.65 17.91 13.89
CA ASN A 75 -7.17 16.66 13.33
C ASN A 75 -7.93 15.85 14.38
N PRO A 76 -9.24 16.10 14.58
CA PRO A 76 -10.04 15.43 15.60
C PRO A 76 -10.10 13.90 15.46
N ASN A 77 -9.85 13.39 14.25
CA ASN A 77 -9.90 11.97 13.90
C ASN A 77 -8.53 11.28 13.94
N TYR A 78 -7.46 12.01 14.25
CA TYR A 78 -6.10 11.45 14.37
C TYR A 78 -6.03 10.40 15.47
N ILE A 79 -5.64 9.16 15.14
CA ILE A 79 -5.41 8.12 16.14
C ILE A 79 -3.95 7.68 15.99
N PRO A 80 -3.10 7.82 17.03
CA PRO A 80 -1.74 7.28 17.02
C PRO A 80 -1.74 5.80 16.63
N MET A 81 -0.68 5.32 15.98
CA MET A 81 -0.55 3.96 15.40
C MET A 81 -1.47 3.65 14.21
N LEU A 82 -2.68 4.21 14.14
CA LEU A 82 -3.54 4.10 12.95
C LEU A 82 -3.11 5.11 11.88
N SER A 83 -2.87 6.34 12.32
CA SER A 83 -2.40 7.45 11.49
C SER A 83 -0.87 7.54 11.44
N ASN A 84 -0.16 6.80 12.30
CA ASN A 84 1.30 6.64 12.22
C ASN A 84 1.60 5.38 11.38
N GLY A 85 2.28 5.58 10.26
CA GLY A 85 2.78 4.54 9.38
C GLY A 85 3.86 5.16 8.49
N ILE A 86 4.32 4.44 7.48
CA ILE A 86 5.28 4.94 6.47
C ILE A 86 4.81 6.26 5.81
N TYR A 87 3.51 6.56 5.89
CA TYR A 87 2.89 7.79 5.37
C TYR A 87 3.02 8.94 6.36
N GLN A 88 4.12 9.68 6.28
CA GLN A 88 4.33 10.90 7.07
C GLN A 88 3.72 12.10 6.36
N PHE A 89 2.39 12.18 6.32
CA PHE A 89 1.73 13.48 6.14
C PHE A 89 1.77 14.23 7.47
N GLU A 90 1.74 15.56 7.42
CA GLU A 90 1.55 16.36 8.64
C GLU A 90 0.32 15.85 9.38
N SER A 91 0.58 15.12 10.46
CA SER A 91 -0.41 14.28 11.15
C SER A 91 -1.55 15.07 11.80
N ASP A 92 -1.39 16.39 11.85
CA ASP A 92 -2.34 17.35 12.37
C ASP A 92 -3.26 17.95 11.27
N ARG A 93 -3.16 17.52 10.00
CA ARG A 93 -3.98 18.05 8.90
C ARG A 93 -5.12 17.12 8.47
N VAL A 94 -6.34 17.67 8.37
CA VAL A 94 -7.47 17.00 7.71
C VAL A 94 -7.48 17.36 6.22
N LEU A 95 -7.28 16.36 5.35
CA LEU A 95 -7.35 16.56 3.91
C LEU A 95 -8.78 16.93 3.46
N GLN A 96 -8.86 17.89 2.55
CA GLN A 96 -10.11 18.38 1.95
C GLN A 96 -10.17 18.03 0.46
N ALA A 97 -11.37 18.10 -0.12
CA ALA A 97 -11.53 17.95 -1.56
C ALA A 97 -10.76 19.03 -2.33
N THR A 98 -9.95 18.60 -3.30
CA THR A 98 -9.25 19.53 -4.19
C THR A 98 -10.23 20.20 -5.16
N PRO A 99 -10.11 21.51 -5.42
CA PRO A 99 -10.89 22.20 -6.46
C PRO A 99 -10.55 21.71 -7.87
N ILE A 100 -9.26 21.44 -8.10
CA ILE A 100 -8.70 20.90 -9.34
C ILE A 100 -7.99 19.60 -8.99
N SER A 101 -8.30 18.54 -9.73
CA SER A 101 -7.72 17.21 -9.51
C SER A 101 -6.19 17.25 -9.48
N LYS A 102 -5.59 16.68 -8.42
CA LYS A 102 -4.14 16.58 -8.18
C LYS A 102 -3.40 17.92 -8.09
N VAL A 103 -4.10 18.99 -7.73
CA VAL A 103 -3.51 20.31 -7.49
C VAL A 103 -3.72 20.71 -6.04
N SER A 104 -2.62 21.00 -5.35
CA SER A 104 -2.60 21.46 -3.96
C SER A 104 -1.67 22.67 -3.80
N ALA A 105 -2.09 23.62 -2.95
CA ALA A 105 -1.22 24.72 -2.52
C ALA A 105 -0.16 24.26 -1.48
N HIS A 106 -0.37 23.10 -0.86
CA HIS A 106 0.57 22.53 0.09
C HIS A 106 1.58 21.63 -0.61
N ALA A 107 2.87 21.96 -0.46
CA ALA A 107 3.97 21.31 -1.17
C ALA A 107 4.12 19.81 -0.83
N ASP A 108 3.89 19.40 0.41
CA ASP A 108 3.88 18.01 0.85
C ASP A 108 2.79 17.19 0.13
N ILE A 109 1.58 17.75 0.04
CA ILE A 109 0.45 17.10 -0.64
C ILE A 109 0.67 17.06 -2.15
N GLN A 110 1.23 18.13 -2.74
CA GLN A 110 1.54 18.14 -4.16
C GLN A 110 2.58 17.08 -4.51
N LYS A 111 3.66 16.97 -3.70
CA LYS A 111 4.67 15.91 -3.85
C LYS A 111 4.02 14.52 -3.80
N ALA A 112 3.09 14.28 -2.88
CA ALA A 112 2.39 13.00 -2.78
C ALA A 112 1.46 12.72 -3.97
N PHE A 113 0.87 13.73 -4.60
CA PHE A 113 0.15 13.55 -5.86
C PHE A 113 1.08 13.20 -7.02
N ASP A 114 2.22 13.87 -7.10
CA ASP A 114 3.22 13.69 -8.16
C ASP A 114 3.84 12.29 -8.06
N ALA A 115 4.12 11.82 -6.84
CA ALA A 115 4.59 10.47 -6.53
C ALA A 115 3.49 9.39 -6.60
N GLY A 116 2.22 9.77 -6.78
CA GLY A 116 1.10 8.82 -6.83
C GLY A 116 0.73 8.18 -5.50
N GLU A 117 1.22 8.71 -4.38
CA GLU A 117 0.92 8.30 -3.00
C GLU A 117 -0.49 8.72 -2.55
N LEU A 118 -0.99 9.80 -3.14
CA LEU A 118 -2.38 10.22 -2.99
C LEU A 118 -3.14 10.05 -4.31
N LEU A 119 -4.28 9.38 -4.20
CA LEU A 119 -5.29 9.31 -5.22
C LEU A 119 -6.27 10.46 -5.03
N ASP A 120 -6.64 11.10 -6.13
CA ASP A 120 -7.66 12.14 -6.16
C ASP A 120 -8.79 11.76 -7.13
N VAL A 121 -9.97 12.31 -6.88
CA VAL A 121 -11.11 12.20 -7.79
C VAL A 121 -10.75 12.99 -9.05
N ASN A 122 -10.73 12.34 -10.22
CA ASN A 122 -10.43 13.05 -11.46
C ASN A 122 -11.45 14.16 -11.77
N GLN A 123 -11.02 15.18 -12.54
CA GLN A 123 -11.80 16.40 -12.74
C GLN A 123 -13.20 16.17 -13.30
N GLY A 124 -13.34 15.36 -14.35
CA GLY A 124 -14.64 15.04 -14.93
C GLY A 124 -15.55 14.30 -13.95
N SER A 125 -14.96 13.47 -13.10
CA SER A 125 -15.70 12.74 -12.09
C SER A 125 -16.17 13.61 -10.92
N LYS A 126 -15.40 14.62 -10.52
CA LYS A 126 -15.89 15.64 -9.56
C LYS A 126 -17.13 16.36 -10.09
N GLN A 127 -17.29 16.50 -11.41
CA GLN A 127 -18.50 17.06 -12.02
C GLN A 127 -19.65 16.05 -12.03
N ILE A 128 -19.37 14.78 -12.34
CA ILE A 128 -20.36 13.69 -12.30
C ILE A 128 -20.92 13.50 -10.89
N ASP A 129 -20.06 13.46 -9.87
CA ASP A 129 -20.50 13.33 -8.47
C ASP A 129 -21.47 14.45 -8.06
N ARG A 130 -21.17 15.68 -8.51
CA ARG A 130 -22.05 16.84 -8.30
C ARG A 130 -23.37 16.71 -9.06
N SER A 131 -23.34 16.30 -10.32
CA SER A 131 -24.55 16.23 -11.15
C SER A 131 -25.46 15.06 -10.79
N TRP A 132 -24.92 13.95 -10.31
CA TRP A 132 -25.68 12.76 -9.94
C TRP A 132 -26.19 12.78 -8.50
N GLY A 133 -25.73 13.76 -7.69
CA GLY A 133 -26.12 13.91 -6.29
C GLY A 133 -25.45 12.89 -5.39
N THR A 134 -24.17 12.59 -5.63
CA THR A 134 -23.37 11.71 -4.76
C THR A 134 -23.41 12.25 -3.32
N THR A 135 -23.79 11.39 -2.37
CA THR A 135 -23.92 11.77 -0.96
C THR A 135 -22.55 11.76 -0.30
N TYR A 136 -22.06 12.91 0.17
CA TYR A 136 -20.82 13.00 0.95
C TYR A 136 -21.11 12.83 2.44
N LEU A 137 -20.36 11.95 3.09
CA LEU A 137 -20.56 11.59 4.49
C LEU A 137 -19.70 12.46 5.41
N THR A 138 -20.26 12.83 6.57
CA THR A 138 -19.47 13.38 7.67
C THR A 138 -18.58 12.31 8.31
N PRO A 139 -17.53 12.68 9.07
CA PRO A 139 -16.72 11.70 9.80
C PRO A 139 -17.55 10.74 10.69
N GLU A 140 -18.59 11.25 11.36
CA GLU A 140 -19.50 10.45 12.17
C GLU A 140 -20.32 9.46 11.34
N GLN A 141 -20.84 9.89 10.17
CA GLN A 141 -21.56 9.00 9.26
C GLN A 141 -20.62 7.95 8.64
N ARG A 142 -19.39 8.34 8.27
CA ARG A 142 -18.35 7.43 7.76
C ARG A 142 -18.05 6.32 8.77
N ALA A 143 -18.13 6.60 10.08
CA ALA A 143 -17.82 5.61 11.11
C ALA A 143 -18.68 4.33 11.03
N GLU A 144 -19.84 4.35 10.36
CA GLU A 144 -20.67 3.16 10.12
C GLU A 144 -20.03 2.16 9.14
N TYR A 145 -19.12 2.63 8.29
CA TYR A 145 -18.47 1.89 7.21
C TYR A 145 -17.05 1.45 7.56
N ARG A 146 -16.57 1.77 8.77
CA ARG A 146 -15.20 1.46 9.19
C ARG A 146 -14.93 -0.04 9.14
N ILE A 147 -13.80 -0.39 8.56
CA ILE A 147 -13.14 -1.68 8.73
C ILE A 147 -11.98 -1.49 9.70
N GLU A 148 -11.91 -2.42 10.64
CA GLU A 148 -10.92 -2.51 11.70
C GLU A 148 -10.05 -3.73 11.37
N ILE A 149 -8.73 -3.67 11.57
CA ILE A 149 -7.86 -4.84 11.43
C ILE A 149 -7.47 -5.26 12.83
N HIS A 150 -7.66 -6.54 13.16
CA HIS A 150 -7.34 -7.08 14.46
C HIS A 150 -6.87 -8.52 14.33
N ASN A 151 -5.68 -8.83 14.87
CA ASN A 151 -5.05 -10.15 14.73
C ASN A 151 -5.02 -10.64 13.26
N GLY A 152 -4.73 -9.74 12.33
CA GLY A 152 -4.68 -10.05 10.89
C GLY A 152 -6.01 -10.29 10.20
N LEU A 153 -7.14 -10.09 10.89
CA LEU A 153 -8.48 -10.24 10.31
C LEU A 153 -9.18 -8.89 10.15
N LEU A 154 -9.93 -8.75 9.06
CA LEU A 154 -10.79 -7.60 8.80
C LEU A 154 -12.10 -7.75 9.59
N HIS A 155 -12.36 -6.76 10.43
CA HIS A 155 -13.51 -6.67 11.33
C HIS A 155 -14.38 -5.46 10.96
N LYS A 156 -15.67 -5.55 11.26
CA LYS A 156 -16.62 -4.44 11.21
C LYS A 156 -17.42 -4.39 12.50
N LYS A 157 -17.31 -3.28 13.25
CA LYS A 157 -17.97 -3.10 14.55
C LYS A 157 -17.58 -4.20 15.56
N GLY A 158 -16.28 -4.51 15.62
CA GLY A 158 -15.72 -5.52 16.53
C GLY A 158 -16.08 -6.98 16.22
N ARG A 159 -16.57 -7.29 15.01
CA ARG A 159 -16.86 -8.66 14.55
C ARG A 159 -16.13 -8.94 13.25
N VAL A 160 -15.71 -10.17 13.06
CA VAL A 160 -15.19 -10.67 11.77
C VAL A 160 -16.16 -10.28 10.65
N PHE A 161 -15.64 -9.65 9.61
CA PHE A 161 -16.44 -9.14 8.50
C PHE A 161 -16.47 -10.14 7.33
N ASP A 162 -17.61 -10.24 6.67
CA ASP A 162 -17.81 -11.08 5.50
C ASP A 162 -18.61 -10.28 4.47
N SER A 163 -18.14 -10.28 3.23
CA SER A 163 -18.77 -9.55 2.13
C SER A 163 -19.56 -10.43 1.18
N SER A 164 -19.70 -11.74 1.43
CA SER A 164 -20.33 -12.71 0.52
C SER A 164 -21.76 -12.33 0.13
N GLU A 165 -22.51 -11.70 1.04
CA GLU A 165 -23.89 -11.24 0.84
C GLU A 165 -23.99 -9.78 0.36
N LEU A 166 -22.86 -9.17 0.01
CA LEU A 166 -22.76 -7.77 -0.41
C LEU A 166 -22.38 -7.68 -1.89
N ILE A 167 -22.51 -6.48 -2.46
CA ILE A 167 -22.26 -6.26 -3.88
C ILE A 167 -21.57 -4.91 -4.15
N ALA A 168 -20.68 -4.91 -5.15
CA ALA A 168 -20.05 -3.72 -5.68
C ALA A 168 -20.01 -3.75 -7.21
N HIS A 169 -20.66 -2.77 -7.85
CA HIS A 169 -20.78 -2.66 -9.31
C HIS A 169 -21.11 -4.01 -9.98
N ASN A 170 -22.22 -4.63 -9.54
CA ASN A 170 -22.74 -5.92 -10.01
C ASN A 170 -21.86 -7.14 -9.73
N LYS A 171 -20.78 -7.02 -8.96
CA LYS A 171 -19.93 -8.16 -8.56
C LYS A 171 -20.34 -8.67 -7.18
N PRO A 172 -21.01 -9.83 -7.08
CA PRO A 172 -21.41 -10.41 -5.79
C PRO A 172 -20.17 -10.76 -4.97
N GLY A 173 -20.24 -10.59 -3.65
CA GLY A 173 -19.12 -10.84 -2.75
C GLY A 173 -18.14 -9.67 -2.62
N PHE A 174 -18.21 -8.65 -3.48
CA PHE A 174 -17.33 -7.48 -3.41
C PHE A 174 -17.96 -6.32 -2.65
N VAL A 175 -17.12 -5.52 -2.00
CA VAL A 175 -17.46 -4.22 -1.44
C VAL A 175 -16.49 -3.16 -1.97
N ALA A 176 -16.97 -1.94 -2.18
CA ALA A 176 -16.08 -0.80 -2.44
C ALA A 176 -15.32 -0.43 -1.17
N PHE A 177 -14.07 0.00 -1.32
CA PHE A 177 -13.25 0.46 -0.20
C PHE A 177 -12.52 1.77 -0.50
N THR A 178 -12.21 2.50 0.58
CA THR A 178 -11.26 3.63 0.56
C THR A 178 -10.39 3.59 1.81
N LEU A 179 -9.12 3.95 1.68
CA LEU A 179 -8.18 4.16 2.78
C LEU A 179 -7.76 5.62 2.77
N ASN A 180 -8.17 6.40 3.77
CA ASN A 180 -7.83 7.83 3.82
C ASN A 180 -6.47 8.09 4.50
N ALA A 181 -6.02 9.35 4.47
CA ALA A 181 -4.73 9.76 5.04
C ALA A 181 -4.59 9.57 6.56
N ASN A 182 -5.70 9.40 7.29
CA ASN A 182 -5.67 9.06 8.72
C ASN A 182 -5.51 7.54 8.98
N GLY A 183 -5.29 6.74 7.94
CA GLY A 183 -5.24 5.27 8.05
C GLY A 183 -6.63 4.65 8.23
N GLU A 184 -7.68 5.33 7.75
CA GLU A 184 -9.05 4.85 7.91
C GLU A 184 -9.55 4.05 6.72
N LEU A 185 -9.58 2.72 6.87
CA LEU A 185 -10.17 1.82 5.88
C LEU A 185 -11.70 1.79 6.02
N SER A 186 -12.43 2.19 4.99
CA SER A 186 -13.89 2.09 4.95
C SER A 186 -14.33 1.12 3.87
N ALA A 187 -15.41 0.36 4.11
CA ALA A 187 -15.99 -0.56 3.13
C ALA A 187 -17.52 -0.54 3.12
N PHE A 188 -18.10 -0.54 1.91
CA PHE A 188 -19.53 -0.34 1.67
C PHE A 188 -20.01 -1.02 0.38
N GLU A 189 -21.31 -1.29 0.30
CA GLU A 189 -21.95 -1.74 -0.95
C GLU A 189 -21.96 -0.61 -1.97
N HIS A 190 -21.58 -0.91 -3.21
CA HIS A 190 -21.57 0.08 -4.28
C HIS A 190 -22.59 -0.28 -5.35
N LEU A 191 -23.79 0.31 -5.24
CA LEU A 191 -24.95 0.01 -6.08
C LEU A 191 -24.97 0.81 -7.40
N GLY A 192 -23.86 1.45 -7.74
CA GLY A 192 -23.71 2.27 -8.94
C GLY A 192 -24.42 3.60 -8.76
N VAL A 193 -25.41 3.88 -9.61
CA VAL A 193 -26.23 5.12 -9.54
C VAL A 193 -27.46 4.98 -8.65
N GLN A 194 -27.70 3.79 -8.10
CA GLN A 194 -28.85 3.50 -7.26
C GLN A 194 -28.66 4.00 -5.84
N GLU A 195 -29.77 4.32 -5.19
CA GLU A 195 -29.79 4.69 -3.79
C GLU A 195 -29.71 3.46 -2.87
N ASP A 196 -29.01 3.62 -1.75
CA ASP A 196 -29.03 2.65 -0.66
C ASP A 196 -30.34 2.69 0.13
N LYS A 197 -30.45 1.83 1.16
CA LYS A 197 -31.62 1.76 2.05
C LYS A 197 -31.92 3.07 2.81
N GLN A 198 -30.97 4.02 2.84
CA GLN A 198 -31.11 5.33 3.47
C GLN A 198 -31.33 6.45 2.42
N ARG A 199 -31.67 6.11 1.16
CA ARG A 199 -31.86 7.06 0.06
C ARG A 199 -30.61 7.86 -0.28
N ARG A 200 -29.44 7.23 -0.18
CA ARG A 200 -28.15 7.86 -0.50
C ARG A 200 -27.52 7.20 -1.71
N LYS A 201 -26.93 8.01 -2.58
CA LYS A 201 -26.09 7.53 -3.68
C LYS A 201 -24.65 7.53 -3.21
N LEU A 202 -24.15 6.36 -2.86
CA LEU A 202 -22.80 6.20 -2.33
C LEU A 202 -21.83 5.85 -3.46
N ALA A 203 -20.73 6.61 -3.53
CA ALA A 203 -19.58 6.33 -4.36
C ALA A 203 -18.31 6.29 -3.50
N HIS A 204 -17.15 5.93 -4.09
CA HIS A 204 -15.87 5.98 -3.37
C HIS A 204 -15.61 7.35 -2.72
N SER A 205 -15.93 8.43 -3.43
CA SER A 205 -15.79 9.81 -2.96
C SER A 205 -16.69 10.14 -1.76
N SER A 206 -17.79 9.41 -1.55
CA SER A 206 -18.70 9.60 -0.41
C SER A 206 -18.01 9.44 0.93
N MET A 207 -17.08 8.49 1.06
CA MET A 207 -16.46 8.17 2.34
C MET A 207 -15.63 9.33 2.87
N ASN A 208 -14.91 10.04 2.00
CA ASN A 208 -13.99 11.10 2.39
C ASN A 208 -14.42 12.48 1.87
N ALA A 209 -15.70 12.66 1.56
CA ALA A 209 -16.26 13.90 1.04
C ALA A 209 -15.48 14.47 -0.18
N GLY A 210 -15.00 13.58 -1.05
CA GLY A 210 -14.18 13.93 -2.21
C GLY A 210 -12.73 14.31 -1.92
N ALA A 211 -12.27 14.19 -0.67
CA ALA A 211 -10.87 14.38 -0.31
C ALA A 211 -9.97 13.28 -0.92
N PRO A 212 -8.67 13.58 -1.09
CA PRO A 212 -7.67 12.60 -1.48
C PRO A 212 -7.58 11.41 -0.52
N VAL A 213 -7.21 10.25 -1.06
CA VAL A 213 -7.12 8.98 -0.34
C VAL A 213 -5.81 8.27 -0.69
N LEU A 214 -5.31 7.43 0.22
CA LEU A 214 -4.12 6.60 -0.04
C LEU A 214 -4.45 5.46 -1.00
N ALA A 215 -5.63 4.86 -0.86
CA ALA A 215 -6.08 3.79 -1.71
C ALA A 215 -7.61 3.79 -1.89
N ALA A 216 -8.06 3.25 -3.02
CA ALA A 216 -9.46 2.99 -3.30
C ALA A 216 -9.58 1.81 -4.27
N GLY A 217 -10.70 1.11 -4.23
CA GLY A 217 -10.95 -0.04 -5.10
C GLY A 217 -12.15 -0.82 -4.63
N GLU A 218 -12.19 -2.10 -4.96
CA GLU A 218 -13.11 -3.05 -4.33
C GLU A 218 -12.35 -4.24 -3.79
N MET A 219 -12.92 -4.90 -2.79
CA MET A 219 -12.33 -6.06 -2.15
C MET A 219 -13.39 -7.10 -1.81
N GLU A 220 -12.96 -8.36 -1.82
CA GLU A 220 -13.71 -9.52 -1.36
C GLU A 220 -13.10 -10.02 -0.05
N ILE A 221 -13.94 -10.20 0.97
CA ILE A 221 -13.56 -10.61 2.31
C ILE A 221 -14.43 -11.79 2.72
N LYS A 222 -13.80 -12.89 3.15
CA LYS A 222 -14.51 -14.07 3.66
C LYS A 222 -13.97 -14.44 5.03
N ASN A 223 -14.86 -14.54 6.02
CA ASN A 223 -14.47 -14.80 7.40
C ASN A 223 -13.32 -13.90 7.90
N GLY A 224 -13.36 -12.62 7.53
CA GLY A 224 -12.33 -11.62 7.89
C GLY A 224 -11.01 -11.75 7.14
N LYS A 225 -10.84 -12.71 6.25
CA LYS A 225 -9.65 -12.84 5.41
C LYS A 225 -9.85 -12.09 4.11
N LEU A 226 -8.80 -11.41 3.64
CA LEU A 226 -8.79 -10.81 2.32
C LEU A 226 -8.66 -11.94 1.27
N ILE A 227 -9.60 -11.97 0.32
CA ILE A 227 -9.61 -12.98 -0.75
C ILE A 227 -9.10 -12.36 -2.04
N SER A 228 -9.62 -11.18 -2.38
CA SER A 228 -9.20 -10.48 -3.56
C SER A 228 -9.43 -8.98 -3.47
N ILE A 229 -8.69 -8.22 -4.28
CA ILE A 229 -8.91 -6.80 -4.51
C ILE A 229 -8.96 -6.52 -6.01
N ASN A 230 -9.63 -5.45 -6.41
CA ASN A 230 -9.60 -4.98 -7.78
C ASN A 230 -9.42 -3.45 -7.85
N THR A 231 -8.95 -2.97 -8.99
CA THR A 231 -8.70 -1.53 -9.21
C THR A 231 -9.97 -0.76 -9.60
N TYR A 232 -11.16 -1.33 -9.44
CA TYR A 232 -12.41 -0.67 -9.79
C TYR A 232 -12.78 0.34 -8.69
N SER A 233 -12.31 1.58 -8.84
CA SER A 233 -12.62 2.64 -7.89
C SER A 233 -13.39 3.81 -8.50
N GLY A 234 -13.93 3.60 -9.70
CA GLY A 234 -14.48 4.65 -10.56
C GLY A 234 -13.48 5.77 -10.83
N HIS A 235 -13.55 6.79 -9.99
CA HIS A 235 -12.97 8.12 -10.20
C HIS A 235 -11.50 8.27 -9.74
N TYR A 236 -11.06 7.44 -8.80
CA TYR A 236 -9.70 7.51 -8.23
C TYR A 236 -8.61 6.79 -9.07
N LYS A 237 -9.00 5.87 -9.97
CA LYS A 237 -8.11 5.16 -10.93
C LYS A 237 -6.78 4.68 -10.31
N PRO A 238 -6.82 3.66 -9.44
CA PRO A 238 -5.66 3.19 -8.70
C PRO A 238 -4.57 2.71 -9.66
N SER A 239 -3.32 3.06 -9.36
CA SER A 239 -2.15 2.57 -10.06
C SER A 239 -1.67 1.25 -9.44
N LEU A 240 -0.75 0.55 -10.11
CA LEU A 240 -0.08 -0.59 -9.47
C LEU A 240 0.65 -0.19 -8.18
N TYR A 241 1.20 1.02 -8.16
CA TYR A 241 1.82 1.59 -6.97
C TYR A 241 0.82 1.70 -5.82
N SER A 242 -0.33 2.37 -6.01
CA SER A 242 -1.31 2.52 -4.93
C SER A 242 -1.92 1.18 -4.49
N VAL A 243 -1.96 0.18 -5.38
CA VAL A 243 -2.32 -1.20 -5.04
C VAL A 243 -1.27 -1.87 -4.15
N ALA A 244 0.01 -1.79 -4.52
CA ALA A 244 1.11 -2.33 -3.69
C ALA A 244 1.10 -1.71 -2.30
N ARG A 245 1.00 -0.38 -2.24
CA ARG A 245 0.89 0.40 -1.00
C ARG A 245 -0.30 -0.01 -0.12
N PHE A 246 -1.43 -0.34 -0.74
CA PHE A 246 -2.59 -0.85 0.00
C PHE A 246 -2.36 -2.26 0.56
N LEU A 247 -1.77 -3.16 -0.22
CA LEU A 247 -1.44 -4.52 0.23
C LEU A 247 -0.43 -4.51 1.38
N GLU A 248 0.55 -3.63 1.32
CA GLU A 248 1.54 -3.42 2.39
C GLU A 248 0.89 -2.88 3.65
N TYR A 249 0.00 -1.88 3.53
CA TYR A 249 -0.79 -1.37 4.66
C TYR A 249 -1.53 -2.50 5.40
N LEU A 250 -2.05 -3.49 4.66
CA LEU A 250 -2.74 -4.66 5.23
C LEU A 250 -1.75 -5.66 5.85
N SER A 251 -0.68 -6.00 5.12
CA SER A 251 0.35 -6.94 5.57
C SER A 251 1.07 -6.47 6.84
N ASP A 252 1.40 -5.18 6.93
CA ASP A 252 2.02 -4.55 8.11
C ASP A 252 1.13 -4.65 9.36
N ARG A 253 -0.18 -4.82 9.16
CA ARG A 253 -1.19 -5.02 10.22
C ARG A 253 -1.55 -6.50 10.39
N GLY A 254 -0.71 -7.39 9.89
CA GLY A 254 -0.80 -8.84 10.05
C GLY A 254 -1.82 -9.53 9.15
N VAL A 255 -2.44 -8.83 8.19
CA VAL A 255 -3.35 -9.47 7.24
C VAL A 255 -2.54 -10.35 6.30
N ASP A 256 -2.90 -11.63 6.23
CA ASP A 256 -2.29 -12.57 5.30
C ASP A 256 -2.72 -12.27 3.86
N ILE A 257 -1.76 -11.88 3.03
CA ILE A 257 -1.95 -11.58 1.60
C ILE A 257 -1.41 -12.67 0.68
N SER A 258 -0.92 -13.80 1.22
CA SER A 258 -0.21 -14.83 0.45
C SER A 258 -1.05 -15.44 -0.68
N GLU A 259 -2.32 -15.69 -0.40
CA GLU A 259 -3.31 -16.23 -1.34
C GLU A 259 -4.24 -15.14 -1.92
N THR A 260 -3.96 -13.86 -1.65
CA THR A 260 -4.79 -12.76 -2.15
C THR A 260 -4.56 -12.56 -3.64
N LYS A 261 -5.66 -12.36 -4.38
CA LYS A 261 -5.66 -12.06 -5.81
C LYS A 261 -5.88 -10.58 -6.07
N VAL A 262 -5.16 -10.03 -7.04
CA VAL A 262 -5.36 -8.66 -7.53
C VAL A 262 -5.89 -8.71 -8.95
N TYR A 263 -7.04 -8.07 -9.18
CA TYR A 263 -7.65 -7.94 -10.50
C TYR A 263 -7.41 -6.56 -11.08
N LEU A 264 -6.67 -6.51 -12.18
CA LEU A 264 -6.34 -5.28 -12.90
C LEU A 264 -7.20 -5.12 -14.16
N ARG A 265 -7.70 -3.90 -14.39
CA ARG A 265 -8.51 -3.55 -15.56
C ARG A 265 -7.75 -3.60 -16.88
N ARG A 266 -6.42 -3.55 -16.81
CA ARG A 266 -5.47 -3.64 -17.92
C ARG A 266 -4.38 -4.61 -17.54
N ALA A 267 -3.81 -5.31 -18.52
CA ALA A 267 -2.65 -6.15 -18.28
C ALA A 267 -1.53 -5.31 -17.65
N PRO A 268 -0.78 -5.85 -16.69
CA PRO A 268 0.43 -5.20 -16.25
C PRO A 268 1.38 -5.06 -17.46
N GLY A 269 2.07 -3.93 -17.56
CA GLY A 269 2.98 -3.70 -18.68
C GLY A 269 4.10 -4.74 -18.69
N LYS A 270 4.58 -5.15 -19.87
CA LYS A 270 5.65 -6.18 -19.99
C LYS A 270 6.86 -5.92 -19.09
N ALA A 271 7.22 -4.65 -18.95
CA ALA A 271 8.35 -4.23 -18.14
C ALA A 271 8.18 -4.52 -16.63
N SER A 272 6.95 -4.77 -16.15
CA SER A 272 6.69 -5.10 -14.73
C SER A 272 7.17 -6.47 -14.30
N GLY A 273 7.47 -7.36 -15.24
CA GLY A 273 7.75 -8.76 -14.92
C GLY A 273 6.55 -9.50 -14.32
N LEU A 274 5.43 -8.83 -14.05
CA LEU A 274 4.23 -9.44 -13.49
C LEU A 274 3.56 -10.27 -14.58
N LEU A 275 3.48 -11.57 -14.34
CA LEU A 275 2.63 -12.44 -15.10
C LEU A 275 1.18 -12.19 -14.68
N SER A 276 0.28 -12.25 -15.65
CA SER A 276 -1.15 -12.12 -15.37
C SER A 276 -1.95 -13.12 -16.16
N LYS A 277 -3.05 -13.58 -15.56
CA LYS A 277 -4.02 -14.47 -16.19
C LYS A 277 -5.30 -13.69 -16.50
N LYS A 278 -5.80 -13.84 -17.74
CA LYS A 278 -7.10 -13.30 -18.13
C LYS A 278 -8.23 -14.06 -17.43
N VAL A 279 -9.12 -13.34 -16.75
CA VAL A 279 -10.26 -13.89 -16.01
C VAL A 279 -11.50 -13.02 -16.14
N HIS A 280 -12.67 -13.60 -15.89
CA HIS A 280 -13.93 -12.87 -15.75
C HIS A 280 -14.41 -12.99 -14.30
N LEU A 281 -14.84 -11.87 -13.72
CA LEU A 281 -15.46 -11.85 -12.40
C LEU A 281 -16.96 -12.06 -12.56
N ALA A 282 -17.56 -12.81 -11.64
CA ALA A 282 -19.00 -13.06 -11.65
C ALA A 282 -19.78 -11.73 -11.62
N GLY A 283 -20.76 -11.60 -12.52
CA GLY A 283 -21.60 -10.41 -12.63
C GLY A 283 -20.95 -9.17 -13.27
N ASP A 284 -19.65 -9.24 -13.62
CA ASP A 284 -18.98 -8.20 -14.39
C ASP A 284 -18.86 -8.58 -15.87
N LYS A 285 -19.08 -7.59 -16.73
CA LYS A 285 -18.90 -7.72 -18.19
C LYS A 285 -17.45 -7.49 -18.63
N HIS A 286 -16.60 -6.98 -17.75
CA HIS A 286 -15.23 -6.65 -18.09
C HIS A 286 -14.29 -7.85 -17.94
N LEU A 287 -13.31 -7.92 -18.85
CA LEU A 287 -12.17 -8.82 -18.73
C LEU A 287 -11.15 -8.24 -17.73
N TRP A 288 -10.67 -9.09 -16.83
CA TRP A 288 -9.71 -8.76 -15.79
C TRP A 288 -8.39 -9.51 -15.99
N HIS A 289 -7.32 -8.94 -15.43
CA HIS A 289 -6.01 -9.57 -15.36
C HIS A 289 -5.69 -9.87 -13.90
N GLU A 290 -5.73 -11.15 -13.55
CA GLU A 290 -5.41 -11.67 -12.22
C GLU A 290 -3.88 -11.72 -12.05
N VAL A 291 -3.40 -11.13 -10.95
CA VAL A 291 -2.00 -11.16 -10.50
C VAL A 291 -1.99 -11.53 -9.01
N PRO A 292 -1.12 -12.42 -8.54
CA PRO A 292 -0.94 -12.67 -7.11
C PRO A 292 -0.52 -11.40 -6.35
N ALA A 293 -1.08 -11.16 -5.17
CA ALA A 293 -0.73 -9.98 -4.36
C ALA A 293 0.74 -9.95 -3.96
N LEU A 294 1.33 -11.12 -3.64
CA LEU A 294 2.75 -11.22 -3.30
C LEU A 294 3.66 -10.78 -4.44
N ASP A 295 3.33 -11.07 -5.70
CA ASP A 295 4.15 -10.66 -6.84
C ASP A 295 4.20 -9.12 -6.97
N ILE A 296 3.11 -8.44 -6.58
CA ILE A 296 3.01 -6.98 -6.59
C ILE A 296 3.82 -6.37 -5.44
N VAL A 297 3.67 -6.87 -4.21
CA VAL A 297 4.37 -6.33 -3.03
C VAL A 297 5.87 -6.64 -3.09
N HIS A 298 6.24 -7.82 -3.55
CA HIS A 298 7.64 -8.22 -3.64
C HIS A 298 8.31 -7.80 -4.94
N GLN A 299 7.76 -6.90 -5.76
CA GLN A 299 8.25 -6.65 -7.13
C GLN A 299 9.77 -6.36 -7.24
N VAL A 300 10.39 -5.64 -6.28
CA VAL A 300 11.85 -5.45 -6.26
C VAL A 300 12.59 -6.76 -5.91
N LYS A 301 12.09 -7.51 -4.93
CA LYS A 301 12.59 -8.86 -4.62
C LYS A 301 12.38 -9.80 -5.80
N ALA A 302 11.25 -9.73 -6.50
CA ALA A 302 10.93 -10.52 -7.68
C ALA A 302 11.87 -10.18 -8.84
N LEU A 303 12.22 -8.90 -9.02
CA LEU A 303 13.24 -8.45 -9.96
C LEU A 303 14.61 -9.04 -9.61
N MET A 304 15.00 -8.99 -8.32
CA MET A 304 16.24 -9.63 -7.85
C MET A 304 16.23 -11.15 -8.05
N ILE A 305 15.16 -11.85 -7.70
CA ILE A 305 14.99 -13.30 -7.89
C ILE A 305 15.06 -13.67 -9.37
N SER A 306 14.38 -12.92 -10.24
CA SER A 306 14.45 -13.11 -11.69
C SER A 306 15.88 -12.98 -12.21
N ASN A 307 16.63 -12.00 -11.70
CA ASN A 307 18.02 -11.77 -12.07
C ASN A 307 18.96 -12.87 -11.56
N ILE A 308 18.75 -13.32 -10.32
CA ILE A 308 19.44 -14.47 -9.71
C ILE A 308 19.23 -15.73 -10.56
N ASN A 309 17.98 -16.08 -10.86
CA ASN A 309 17.65 -17.24 -11.69
C ASN A 309 18.27 -17.15 -13.10
N SER A 310 18.26 -15.95 -13.70
CA SER A 310 18.88 -15.69 -14.99
C SER A 310 20.41 -15.91 -14.96
N LEU A 311 21.08 -15.58 -13.86
CA LEU A 311 22.52 -15.84 -13.68
C LEU A 311 22.79 -17.34 -13.46
N ASP A 312 21.95 -18.02 -12.69
CA ASP A 312 22.04 -19.47 -12.50
C ASP A 312 21.93 -20.22 -13.83
N GLU A 313 20.98 -19.85 -14.69
CA GLU A 313 20.86 -20.42 -16.04
C GLU A 313 22.11 -20.17 -16.89
N TYR A 314 22.73 -18.98 -16.77
CA TYR A 314 23.97 -18.66 -17.47
C TYR A 314 25.12 -19.56 -16.99
N LEU A 315 25.35 -19.61 -15.68
CA LEU A 315 26.40 -20.38 -15.03
C LEU A 315 26.25 -21.88 -15.26
N ASN A 316 25.00 -22.36 -15.32
CA ASN A 316 24.69 -23.77 -15.43
C ASN A 316 24.43 -24.27 -16.86
N SER A 317 24.35 -23.38 -17.86
CA SER A 317 24.13 -23.81 -19.24
C SER A 317 25.27 -24.71 -19.75
N THR A 318 24.92 -25.73 -20.54
CA THR A 318 25.86 -26.69 -21.13
C THR A 318 27.03 -26.00 -21.83
N LYS A 319 26.74 -24.93 -22.58
CA LYS A 319 27.75 -24.13 -23.27
C LYS A 319 28.75 -23.51 -22.28
N THR A 320 28.28 -22.86 -21.22
CA THR A 320 29.16 -22.23 -20.23
C THR A 320 30.00 -23.27 -19.50
N LYS A 321 29.40 -24.37 -19.03
CA LYS A 321 30.14 -25.46 -18.35
C LYS A 321 31.21 -26.07 -19.26
N LEU A 322 30.87 -26.35 -20.52
CA LEU A 322 31.81 -26.93 -21.48
C LEU A 322 33.03 -26.02 -21.70
N PHE A 323 32.82 -24.73 -21.96
CA PHE A 323 33.91 -23.79 -22.18
C PHE A 323 34.72 -23.49 -20.90
N ARG A 324 34.06 -23.42 -19.73
CA ARG A 324 34.69 -23.11 -18.44
C ARG A 324 35.46 -24.28 -17.85
N ASP A 325 34.85 -25.47 -17.82
CA ASP A 325 35.31 -26.61 -17.03
C ASP A 325 36.10 -27.62 -17.87
N VAL A 326 35.68 -27.83 -19.13
CA VAL A 326 36.31 -28.81 -20.03
C VAL A 326 37.41 -28.16 -20.85
N PHE A 327 37.07 -27.12 -21.61
CA PHE A 327 38.04 -26.41 -22.46
C PHE A 327 38.89 -25.39 -21.71
N LYS A 328 38.55 -25.09 -20.44
CA LYS A 328 39.27 -24.15 -19.57
C LYS A 328 39.59 -22.82 -20.26
N ASN A 329 38.60 -22.28 -20.98
CA ASN A 329 38.76 -21.01 -21.68
C ASN A 329 38.85 -19.86 -20.68
N ASP A 330 40.00 -19.17 -20.64
CA ASP A 330 40.30 -18.11 -19.67
C ASP A 330 39.22 -17.02 -19.62
N LEU A 331 38.75 -16.56 -20.79
CA LEU A 331 37.71 -15.52 -20.87
C LEU A 331 36.37 -16.00 -20.29
N THR A 332 36.01 -17.26 -20.54
CA THR A 332 34.77 -17.86 -20.00
C THR A 332 34.87 -18.09 -18.50
N GLN A 333 36.04 -18.47 -18.00
CA GLN A 333 36.30 -18.61 -16.57
C GLN A 333 36.22 -17.26 -15.86
N ALA A 334 36.85 -16.22 -16.41
CA ALA A 334 36.78 -14.86 -15.87
C ALA A 334 35.34 -14.32 -15.87
N LYS A 335 34.59 -14.49 -16.96
CA LYS A 335 33.17 -14.08 -17.02
C LYS A 335 32.28 -14.88 -16.06
N SER A 336 32.57 -16.16 -15.85
CA SER A 336 31.82 -16.99 -14.89
C SER A 336 32.11 -16.58 -13.45
N ALA A 337 33.34 -16.18 -13.13
CA ALA A 337 33.68 -15.65 -11.82
C ALA A 337 32.94 -14.33 -11.51
N ILE A 338 32.88 -13.40 -12.48
CA ILE A 338 32.09 -12.17 -12.37
C ILE A 338 30.61 -12.49 -12.16
N ALA A 339 30.04 -13.41 -12.95
CA ALA A 339 28.64 -13.78 -12.82
C ALA A 339 28.31 -14.42 -11.46
N GLN A 340 29.22 -15.24 -10.92
CA GLN A 340 29.06 -15.84 -9.59
C GLN A 340 29.15 -14.80 -8.47
N ALA A 341 30.15 -13.91 -8.52
CA ALA A 341 30.28 -12.83 -7.54
C ALA A 341 29.06 -11.90 -7.54
N PHE A 342 28.57 -11.55 -8.73
CA PHE A 342 27.35 -10.77 -8.90
C PHE A 342 26.12 -11.50 -8.35
N HIS A 343 25.97 -12.79 -8.65
CA HIS A 343 24.90 -13.62 -8.10
C HIS A 343 24.90 -13.60 -6.57
N ASP A 344 26.05 -13.87 -5.95
CA ASP A 344 26.17 -13.99 -4.50
C ASP A 344 25.87 -12.66 -3.80
N GLU A 345 26.26 -11.54 -4.40
CA GLU A 345 25.95 -10.21 -3.87
C GLU A 345 24.49 -9.81 -4.04
N LEU A 346 23.82 -10.21 -5.14
CA LEU A 346 22.37 -10.05 -5.27
C LEU A 346 21.63 -10.85 -4.20
N VAL A 347 22.05 -12.09 -3.93
CA VAL A 347 21.47 -12.92 -2.86
C VAL A 347 21.67 -12.26 -1.50
N TYR A 348 22.87 -11.74 -1.22
CA TYR A 348 23.16 -11.03 0.02
C TYR A 348 22.34 -9.74 0.16
N ALA A 349 22.28 -8.91 -0.87
CA ALA A 349 21.49 -7.68 -0.87
C ALA A 349 20.00 -7.97 -0.63
N MET A 350 19.46 -9.00 -1.29
CA MET A 350 18.09 -9.45 -1.10
C MET A 350 17.79 -9.96 0.32
N ASP A 351 18.73 -10.68 0.95
CA ASP A 351 18.63 -11.13 2.35
C ASP A 351 18.70 -9.96 3.35
N LYS A 352 19.46 -8.91 3.04
CA LYS A 352 19.60 -7.70 3.88
C LYS A 352 18.53 -6.64 3.67
N MET A 353 17.77 -6.72 2.58
CA MET A 353 16.57 -5.93 2.42
C MET A 353 15.56 -6.32 3.50
N ASN A 354 15.36 -5.43 4.48
CA ASN A 354 14.24 -5.52 5.41
C ASN A 354 12.94 -5.72 4.61
N GLY A 355 11.99 -6.49 5.13
CA GLY A 355 10.66 -6.65 4.52
C GLY A 355 9.82 -5.36 4.46
N SER A 356 10.45 -4.20 4.66
CA SER A 356 9.84 -2.88 4.62
C SER A 356 9.59 -2.44 3.18
N SER A 357 8.52 -1.69 3.03
CA SER A 357 7.74 -1.48 1.82
C SER A 357 7.62 0.02 1.47
N SER A 358 8.40 0.88 2.12
CA SER A 358 8.33 2.33 1.86
C SER A 358 8.90 2.68 0.49
N MET A 359 8.44 3.80 -0.10
CA MET A 359 9.02 4.29 -1.35
C MET A 359 10.51 4.56 -1.19
N THR A 360 10.95 5.08 -0.05
CA THR A 360 12.37 5.28 0.25
C THR A 360 13.13 3.95 0.34
N ASP A 361 12.53 2.89 0.88
CA ASP A 361 13.13 1.55 0.89
C ASP A 361 13.14 0.92 -0.50
N ILE A 362 12.11 1.13 -1.32
CA ILE A 362 12.01 0.67 -2.70
C ILE A 362 13.02 1.42 -3.58
N GLU A 363 13.12 2.74 -3.45
CA GLU A 363 14.12 3.60 -4.10
C GLU A 363 15.53 3.19 -3.70
N ALA A 364 15.82 3.07 -2.40
CA ALA A 364 17.11 2.62 -1.91
C ALA A 364 17.45 1.20 -2.39
N SER A 365 16.45 0.30 -2.46
CA SER A 365 16.64 -1.05 -2.99
C SER A 365 16.90 -1.05 -4.50
N LEU A 366 16.23 -0.17 -5.25
CA LEU A 366 16.46 0.00 -6.68
C LEU A 366 17.80 0.67 -6.99
N GLU A 367 18.23 1.65 -6.20
CA GLU A 367 19.55 2.27 -6.28
C GLU A 367 20.66 1.28 -5.90
N CYS A 368 20.46 0.49 -4.85
CA CYS A 368 21.35 -0.59 -4.48
C CYS A 368 21.48 -1.60 -5.63
N LEU A 369 20.36 -2.05 -6.19
CA LEU A 369 20.35 -2.96 -7.34
C LEU A 369 21.05 -2.37 -8.57
N ASP A 370 20.78 -1.11 -8.91
CA ASP A 370 21.40 -0.40 -10.04
C ASP A 370 22.91 -0.23 -9.86
N SER A 371 23.35 0.08 -8.63
CA SER A 371 24.76 0.20 -8.27
C SER A 371 25.49 -1.13 -8.44
N ILE A 372 24.92 -2.23 -7.93
CA ILE A 372 25.48 -3.58 -8.07
C ILE A 372 25.58 -3.95 -9.55
N VAL A 373 24.48 -3.81 -10.31
CA VAL A 373 24.43 -4.14 -11.75
C VAL A 373 25.43 -3.30 -12.54
N THR A 374 25.54 -2.01 -12.25
CA THR A 374 26.46 -1.10 -12.94
C THR A 374 27.91 -1.48 -12.69
N ARG A 375 28.27 -1.83 -11.45
CA ARG A 375 29.63 -2.23 -11.10
C ARG A 375 30.04 -3.51 -11.83
N TYR A 376 29.24 -4.57 -11.75
CA TYR A 376 29.57 -5.84 -12.40
C TYR A 376 29.49 -5.78 -13.94
N SER A 377 28.62 -4.93 -14.50
CA SER A 377 28.63 -4.62 -15.94
C SER A 377 29.98 -4.06 -16.36
N LYS A 378 30.52 -3.11 -15.59
CA LYS A 378 31.82 -2.47 -15.86
C LYS A 378 32.98 -3.45 -15.72
N GLU A 379 32.96 -4.32 -14.71
CA GLU A 379 33.96 -5.40 -14.56
C GLU A 379 33.94 -6.33 -15.77
N ASN A 380 32.76 -6.70 -16.29
CA ASN A 380 32.65 -7.51 -17.49
C ASN A 380 33.12 -6.76 -18.76
N GLU A 381 32.87 -5.45 -18.88
CA GLU A 381 33.36 -4.62 -19.99
C GLU A 381 34.90 -4.59 -20.04
N GLN A 382 35.58 -4.54 -18.89
CA GLN A 382 37.06 -4.58 -18.79
C GLN A 382 37.68 -5.87 -19.34
N LEU A 383 36.90 -6.96 -19.44
CA LEU A 383 37.32 -8.22 -20.06
C LEU A 383 37.05 -8.26 -21.58
N ASN A 384 36.99 -7.11 -22.27
CA ASN A 384 36.46 -6.98 -23.64
C ASN A 384 35.02 -7.53 -23.77
N GLY A 385 34.24 -7.48 -22.69
CA GLY A 385 32.92 -8.06 -22.58
C GLY A 385 31.78 -7.13 -22.99
N THR A 386 31.97 -6.23 -23.94
CA THR A 386 30.88 -5.38 -24.47
C THR A 386 29.86 -6.17 -25.30
N THR A 387 30.15 -7.43 -25.61
CA THR A 387 29.29 -8.35 -26.35
C THR A 387 29.21 -9.74 -25.69
N GLY A 388 28.13 -10.47 -25.97
CA GLY A 388 27.92 -11.85 -25.50
C GLY A 388 26.84 -12.02 -24.43
N ARG A 389 26.61 -13.27 -24.02
CA ARG A 389 25.46 -13.67 -23.18
C ARG A 389 25.39 -12.96 -21.83
N LEU A 390 26.54 -12.75 -21.16
CA LEU A 390 26.58 -12.06 -19.87
C LEU A 390 26.33 -10.55 -20.02
N ALA A 391 26.89 -9.93 -21.05
CA ALA A 391 26.65 -8.52 -21.37
C ALA A 391 25.17 -8.25 -21.68
N SER A 392 24.53 -9.14 -22.45
CA SER A 392 23.08 -9.07 -22.71
C SER A 392 22.26 -9.11 -21.42
N LYS A 393 22.64 -9.96 -20.46
CA LYS A 393 21.95 -10.05 -19.17
C LYS A 393 22.08 -8.75 -18.37
N PHE A 394 23.27 -8.13 -18.32
CA PHE A 394 23.42 -6.83 -17.68
C PHE A 394 22.58 -5.74 -18.36
N ALA A 395 22.50 -5.72 -19.69
CA ALA A 395 21.67 -4.78 -20.42
C ALA A 395 20.17 -4.98 -20.13
N ASP A 396 19.71 -6.23 -20.11
CA ASP A 396 18.32 -6.58 -19.77
C ASP A 396 17.97 -6.12 -18.35
N MET A 397 18.88 -6.34 -17.39
CA MET A 397 18.71 -5.92 -16.00
C MET A 397 18.63 -4.41 -15.84
N LYS A 398 19.54 -3.65 -16.49
CA LYS A 398 19.49 -2.18 -16.50
C LYS A 398 18.17 -1.66 -17.08
N ALA A 399 17.69 -2.27 -18.16
CA ALA A 399 16.40 -1.91 -18.76
C ALA A 399 15.21 -2.19 -17.82
N GLN A 400 15.24 -3.31 -17.09
CA GLN A 400 14.20 -3.64 -16.11
C GLN A 400 14.18 -2.66 -14.93
N ILE A 401 15.36 -2.26 -14.42
CA ILE A 401 15.50 -1.26 -13.34
C ILE A 401 14.97 0.09 -13.80
N GLN A 402 15.44 0.57 -14.96
CA GLN A 402 15.02 1.85 -15.53
C GLN A 402 13.52 1.89 -15.77
N ALA A 403 12.96 0.83 -16.35
CA ALA A 403 11.53 0.77 -16.58
C ALA A 403 10.72 0.68 -15.28
N THR A 404 11.29 0.14 -14.19
CA THR A 404 10.66 0.09 -12.87
C THR A 404 10.67 1.48 -12.22
N ARG A 405 11.80 2.19 -12.31
CA ARG A 405 11.95 3.60 -11.94
C ARG A 405 10.89 4.49 -12.61
N GLU A 406 10.81 4.45 -13.93
CA GLU A 406 9.83 5.22 -14.72
C GLU A 406 8.37 4.95 -14.32
N ARG A 407 8.05 3.70 -13.95
CA ARG A 407 6.69 3.31 -13.53
C ARG A 407 6.35 3.68 -12.09
N LEU A 408 7.36 3.78 -11.24
CA LEU A 408 7.23 4.29 -9.88
C LEU A 408 7.28 5.83 -9.83
N GLY A 409 7.52 6.50 -10.97
CA GLY A 409 7.70 7.95 -11.01
C GLY A 409 9.06 8.40 -10.47
N ILE A 410 9.99 7.47 -10.28
CA ILE A 410 11.36 7.70 -9.87
C ILE A 410 12.14 7.97 -11.17
N GLY A 411 12.78 9.13 -11.33
CA GLY A 411 13.75 9.30 -12.44
C GLY A 411 13.42 10.34 -13.48
N ASP A 412 12.91 11.49 -13.08
CA ASP A 412 13.06 12.68 -13.93
C ASP A 412 14.10 13.59 -13.27
N GLU A 413 15.37 13.22 -13.33
CA GLU A 413 16.50 14.02 -12.83
C GLU A 413 16.53 15.41 -13.49
N GLU A 414 15.98 15.54 -14.69
CA GLU A 414 15.88 16.82 -15.40
C GLU A 414 14.70 17.65 -14.90
N LYS A 415 13.54 17.05 -14.58
CA LYS A 415 12.53 17.75 -13.76
C LYS A 415 13.02 18.05 -12.36
N GLU A 416 13.79 17.19 -11.71
CA GLU A 416 14.28 17.44 -10.34
C GLU A 416 15.37 18.51 -10.35
N ARG A 417 16.23 18.58 -11.38
CA ARG A 417 17.13 19.72 -11.61
C ARG A 417 16.37 21.00 -11.94
N THR A 418 15.38 20.95 -12.84
CA THR A 418 14.53 22.10 -13.17
C THR A 418 13.74 22.57 -11.94
N ARG A 419 13.34 21.64 -11.06
CA ARG A 419 12.64 21.90 -9.80
C ARG A 419 13.57 22.51 -8.75
N VAL A 420 14.80 22.02 -8.63
CA VAL A 420 15.83 22.58 -7.74
C VAL A 420 16.31 23.95 -8.23
N GLU A 421 16.44 24.15 -9.54
CA GLU A 421 16.79 25.44 -10.15
C GLU A 421 15.66 26.45 -10.07
N SER A 422 14.39 26.05 -10.28
CA SER A 422 13.26 26.95 -10.05
C SER A 422 13.15 27.34 -8.57
N PHE A 423 13.45 26.42 -7.64
CA PHE A 423 13.46 26.70 -6.21
C PHE A 423 14.59 27.66 -5.80
N LYS A 424 15.78 27.53 -6.39
CA LYS A 424 16.92 28.46 -6.18
C LYS A 424 16.66 29.86 -6.75
N ASN A 425 15.89 29.97 -7.83
CA ASN A 425 15.55 31.25 -8.45
C ASN A 425 14.34 31.96 -7.80
N THR A 426 13.71 31.34 -6.79
CA THR A 426 12.61 31.92 -6.01
C THR A 426 13.01 32.23 -4.56
N CYS A 427 14.31 32.19 -4.24
CA CYS A 427 14.90 32.61 -2.97
C CYS A 427 15.78 33.84 -3.17
#